data_AF-A0A6M9PRE8-F1
#
_entry.id   AF-A0A6M9PRE8-F1
#
_cell.length_a   1.000
_cell.length_b   1.000
_cell.length_c   1.000
_cell.angle_alpha   90.00
_cell.angle_beta   90.00
_cell.angle_gamma   90.00
#
_symmetry.space_group_name_H-M   'P 1'
#
loop_
_entity.id
_entity.type
_entity.pdbx_description
1 polymer ?
#
loop_
_entity_poly.entity_id
_entity_poly.type
_entity_poly.pdbx_seq_one_letter_code
_entity_poly.pdbx_strand_id
1 'polypeptide(L)' 'MAEIVCLCNEVFDIDLREYLDANPISSIDELREQASICNKCMQCQDLVESEIYMARIRRQNAAG' A
#
# COMPACT_ATOMS: atom_id res chain seq x y z
N MET A 1 5.06 -11.52 -11.23
CA MET A 1 3.82 -12.24 -10.85
C MET A 1 3.18 -11.39 -9.78
N ALA A 2 1.88 -11.06 -9.87
CA ALA A 2 1.23 -10.27 -8.84
C ALA A 2 1.09 -11.13 -7.58
N GLU A 3 1.49 -10.58 -6.43
CA GLU A 3 1.40 -11.24 -5.12
C GLU A 3 0.25 -10.63 -4.33
N ILE A 4 -0.49 -11.44 -3.58
CA ILE A 4 -1.58 -10.96 -2.74
C ILE A 4 -0.98 -10.33 -1.48
N VAL A 5 -1.19 -9.03 -1.29
CA VAL A 5 -0.78 -8.29 -0.10
C VAL A 5 -1.83 -8.41 1.01
N CYS A 6 -3.12 -8.33 0.67
CA CYS A 6 -4.20 -8.47 1.63
C CYS A 6 -5.22 -9.49 1.15
N LEU A 7 -5.26 -10.66 1.80
CA LEU A 7 -6.23 -11.70 1.46
C LEU A 7 -7.68 -11.29 1.80
N CYS A 8 -7.90 -10.54 2.89
CA CYS A 8 -9.24 -10.19 3.34
C CYS A 8 -10.02 -9.31 2.35
N ASN A 9 -9.30 -8.45 1.64
CA ASN A 9 -9.87 -7.52 0.66
C ASN A 9 -9.38 -7.83 -0.76
N GLU A 10 -8.71 -8.96 -0.96
CA GLU A 10 -8.14 -9.40 -2.25
C GLU A 10 -7.29 -8.31 -2.94
N VAL A 11 -6.43 -7.63 -2.16
CA VAL A 11 -5.54 -6.60 -2.69
C VAL A 11 -4.23 -7.22 -3.16
N PHE A 12 -3.89 -6.96 -4.41
CA PHE A 12 -2.63 -7.35 -5.02
C PHE A 12 -1.56 -6.26 -4.87
N ASP A 13 -0.29 -6.68 -4.86
CA ASP A 13 0.87 -5.80 -4.72
C ASP A 13 0.95 -4.75 -5.84
N ILE A 14 0.62 -5.15 -7.07
CA ILE A 14 0.63 -4.27 -8.24
C ILE A 14 -0.40 -3.14 -8.10
N ASP A 15 -1.64 -3.47 -7.75
CA ASP A 15 -2.73 -2.49 -7.59
C ASP A 15 -2.41 -1.53 -6.45
N LEU A 16 -1.87 -2.06 -5.34
CA LEU A 16 -1.46 -1.26 -4.21
C LEU A 16 -0.33 -0.29 -4.59
N ARG A 17 0.68 -0.75 -5.32
CA ARG A 17 1.80 0.09 -5.76
C ARG A 17 1.35 1.19 -6.71
N GLU A 18 0.55 0.87 -7.72
CA GLU A 18 0.01 1.85 -8.65
C GLU A 18 -0.80 2.92 -7.91
N TYR A 19 -1.63 2.49 -6.95
CA TYR A 19 -2.40 3.41 -6.13
C TYR A 19 -1.52 4.32 -5.25
N LEU A 20 -0.48 3.78 -4.60
CA LEU A 20 0.45 4.54 -3.75
C LEU A 20 1.40 5.46 -4.52
N ASP A 21 1.65 5.15 -5.79
CA ASP A 21 2.45 6.01 -6.67
C ASP A 21 1.58 7.19 -7.18
N ALA A 22 0.28 6.97 -7.42
CA ALA A 22 -0.66 8.02 -7.82
C ALA A 22 -1.17 8.90 -6.67
N ASN A 23 -1.22 8.36 -5.44
CA ASN A 23 -1.79 9.04 -4.27
C ASN A 23 -0.72 9.20 -3.19
N PRO A 24 -0.52 10.41 -2.63
CA PRO A 24 0.56 10.66 -1.69
C PRO A 24 0.28 10.17 -0.26
N ILE A 25 -0.12 8.91 -0.13
CA ILE A 25 -0.42 8.27 1.15
C ILE A 25 0.85 8.11 1.96
N SER A 26 0.69 8.36 3.25
CA SER A 26 1.77 8.50 4.20
C SER A 26 1.72 7.43 5.30
N SER A 27 0.54 6.88 5.61
CA SER A 27 0.39 5.90 6.67
C SER A 27 -0.62 4.82 6.28
N ILE A 28 -0.55 3.66 6.95
CA ILE A 28 -1.53 2.59 6.75
C ILE A 28 -2.93 3.01 7.20
N ASP A 29 -3.04 3.91 8.18
CA ASP A 29 -4.33 4.39 8.67
C ASP A 29 -5.04 5.25 7.62
N GLU A 30 -4.33 6.13 6.91
CA GLU A 30 -4.86 6.85 5.74
C GLU A 30 -5.35 5.88 4.65
N LEU A 31 -4.60 4.79 4.42
CA LEU A 31 -4.97 3.78 3.43
C LEU A 31 -6.20 2.96 3.84
N ARG A 32 -6.41 2.75 5.14
CA ARG A 32 -7.58 2.08 5.71
C ARG A 32 -8.83 2.95 5.64
N GLU A 33 -8.72 4.27 5.80
CA GLU A 33 -9.84 5.21 5.64
C GLU A 33 -10.42 5.18 4.22
N GLN A 34 -9.58 4.89 3.23
CA GLN A 34 -9.97 4.70 1.82
C GLN A 34 -10.53 3.29 1.54
N ALA A 35 -10.66 2.44 2.57
CA ALA A 35 -11.21 1.08 2.56
C ALA A 35 -10.48 0.02 1.71
N SER A 36 -9.35 0.34 1.08
CA SER A 36 -8.60 -0.64 0.28
C SER A 36 -7.97 -1.75 1.14
N ILE A 37 -7.51 -1.45 2.35
CA ILE A 37 -6.80 -2.41 3.21
C ILE A 37 -7.61 -2.75 4.47
N CYS A 38 -7.66 -4.03 4.83
CA CYS A 38 -8.34 -4.47 6.03
C CYS A 38 -7.57 -4.08 7.31
N ASN A 39 -8.30 -3.84 8.40
CA ASN A 39 -7.74 -3.61 9.74
C ASN A 39 -8.11 -4.72 10.73
N LYS A 40 -8.69 -5.83 10.24
CA LYS A 40 -9.29 -6.88 11.07
C LYS A 40 -8.32 -8.01 11.41
N CYS A 41 -7.68 -8.61 10.40
CA CYS A 41 -6.74 -9.73 10.61
C CYS A 41 -5.31 -9.24 10.92
N MET A 42 -5.01 -7.98 10.59
CA MET A 42 -3.70 -7.32 10.74
C MET A 42 -2.54 -8.03 10.02
N GLN A 43 -2.81 -9.08 9.22
CA GLN A 43 -1.77 -9.90 8.58
C GLN A 43 -1.04 -9.18 7.45
N CYS A 44 -1.69 -8.23 6.79
CA CYS A 44 -1.12 -7.47 5.69
C CYS A 44 -0.38 -6.20 6.15
N GLN A 45 -0.32 -5.91 7.45
CA GLN A 45 0.17 -4.63 7.95
C GLN A 45 1.62 -4.36 7.56
N ASP A 46 2.54 -5.27 7.88
CA ASP A 46 3.97 -5.10 7.61
C ASP A 46 4.27 -4.97 6.12
N LEU A 47 3.57 -5.75 5.28
CA LEU A 47 3.70 -5.68 3.82
C LEU A 47 3.22 -4.33 3.29
N VAL A 48 2.06 -3.86 3.75
CA VAL A 48 1.48 -2.58 3.33
C VAL A 48 2.35 -1.41 3.78
N GLU A 49 2.86 -1.41 5.01
CA GLU A 49 3.74 -0.37 5.51
C GLU A 49 5.06 -0.31 4.72
N SER A 50 5.62 -1.46 4.35
CA SER A 50 6.78 -1.55 3.46
C SER A 50 6.51 -0.93 2.09
N GLU A 51 5.36 -1.23 1.47
CA GLU A 51 5.00 -0.64 0.17
C GLU A 51 4.75 0.87 0.25
N ILE A 52 4.15 1.37 1.33
CA ILE A 52 3.99 2.81 1.59
C ILE A 52 5.36 3.48 1.68
N TYR A 53 6.30 2.89 2.42
CA TYR A 53 7.66 3.39 2.51
C TYR A 53 8.34 3.41 1.15
N MET A 54 8.27 2.32 0.38
CA MET A 54 8.88 2.22 -0.94
C MET A 54 8.28 3.22 -1.93
N ALA A 55 6.96 3.42 -1.92
CA ALA A 55 6.29 4.43 -2.75
C ALA A 55 6.78 5.86 -2.44
N ARG A 56 6.98 6.19 -1.16
CA ARG A 56 7.57 7.48 -0.76
C ARG A 56 8.98 7.66 -1.31
N ILE A 57 9.81 6.62 -1.29
CA ILE A 57 11.17 6.66 -1.86
C ILE A 57 11.11 6.82 -3.38
N ARG A 58 10.25 6.06 -4.07
CA ARG A 58 10.06 6.18 -5.54
C ARG A 58 9.64 7.59 -5.94
N ARG A 59 8.67 8.18 -5.25
CA ARG A 59 8.20 9.55 -5.51
C ARG A 59 9.29 10.60 -5.27
N GLN A 60 10.10 10.46 -4.22
CA GLN A 60 11.24 11.35 -3.97
C GLN A 60 12.28 11.26 -5.09
N ASN A 61 12.60 10.05 -5.54
CA ASN A 61 13.56 9.85 -6.63
C ASN A 61 13.05 10.35 -7.99
N ALA A 62 11.74 10.31 -8.24
CA ALA A 62 11.14 10.82 -9.48
C ALA A 62 11.05 12.37 -9.52
N ALA A 63 11.17 13.03 -8.37
CA ALA A 63 11.13 14.49 -8.25
C ALA A 63 12.51 15.16 -8.33
N GLY A 64 13.60 14.37 -8.41
CA GLY A 64 14.99 14.84 -8.56
C GLY A 64 15.53 14.58 -9.96
#